data_AF-A0A351KBB0-F1
#
_entry.id   AF-A0A351KBB0-F1
#
_cell.length_a   1.000
_cell.length_b   1.000
_cell.length_c   1.000
_cell.angle_alpha   90.00
_cell.angle_beta   90.00
_cell.angle_gamma   90.00
#
_symmetry.space_group_name_H-M   'P 1'
#
loop_
_entity.id
_entity.type
_entity.pdbx_description
1 polymer ?
#
loop_
_entity_poly.entity_id
_entity_poly.type
_entity_poly.pdbx_seq_one_letter_code
_entity_poly.pdbx_strand_id
1 'polypeptide(L)'
;PTDVSPIHPEMEADITKFEEMLADYQAGRIPEDVFRVFRLNNGIYGQRQGGTSQMVRVKVPYGAMTADQLDLLADVVDDHSRGWGHITTRQNIQFHFVELAEIPTVMRRMAEVGLTTREACGDTVRNVQGCHLAGACPLEVLDITPWAEAAYRHFVRNPLAQRLPRKFKINFSGCDTDCGQAMFNDVGVIGATRTFEDGSVERGFRVYIAGGLGTTPFPALALEDFTPKEDLLATIEAVLRVFEQTGNRDNKLRARLKWVVDQLGIDEVRRRVLAIRKLLPASATWPGGIPPVVTEWGDEPAGVADGVTPTAMGQGTPVTLGALSDYDRWVEANVVRGAANGTVSAYAWCELGDVTSGQFRAVASIIREFDVDVRVTNRQNLVLRDLSEEQLPALY
;
A
#
# COMPACT_ATOMS: atom_id res chain seq x y z
N PRO A 1 4.49 1.08 -32.13
CA PRO A 1 5.68 1.74 -31.56
C PRO A 1 5.34 2.21 -30.15
N THR A 2 5.65 1.38 -29.15
CA THR A 2 5.53 1.72 -27.73
C THR A 2 6.50 2.87 -27.47
N ASP A 3 5.96 4.05 -27.18
CA ASP A 3 6.72 5.19 -26.69
C ASP A 3 7.22 4.81 -25.29
N VAL A 4 8.38 4.17 -25.22
CA VAL A 4 8.98 3.77 -23.95
C VAL A 4 9.46 5.07 -23.31
N SER A 5 8.66 5.60 -22.40
CA SER A 5 9.07 6.72 -21.56
C SER A 5 10.41 6.38 -20.92
N PRO A 6 11.40 7.29 -20.93
CA PRO A 6 12.70 7.00 -20.34
C PRO A 6 12.53 6.62 -18.86
N ILE A 7 13.22 5.55 -18.44
CA ILE A 7 13.23 5.11 -17.05
C ILE A 7 13.61 6.28 -16.14
N HIS A 8 12.86 6.46 -15.06
CA HIS A 8 13.11 7.54 -14.11
C HIS A 8 14.55 7.45 -13.54
N PRO A 9 15.33 8.55 -13.48
CA PRO A 9 16.75 8.51 -13.11
C PRO A 9 17.05 7.82 -11.77
N GLU A 10 16.18 7.96 -10.78
CA GLU A 10 16.34 7.27 -9.49
C GLU A 10 16.16 5.75 -9.58
N MET A 11 15.28 5.27 -10.47
CA MET A 11 15.09 3.84 -10.71
C MET A 11 16.30 3.26 -11.44
N GLU A 12 16.83 3.99 -12.42
CA GLU A 12 18.06 3.61 -13.12
C GLU A 12 19.25 3.53 -12.15
N ALA A 13 19.36 4.48 -11.22
CA ALA A 13 20.37 4.46 -10.17
C ALA A 13 20.22 3.26 -9.21
N ASP A 14 18.97 2.91 -8.84
CA ASP A 14 18.69 1.71 -8.04
C ASP A 14 19.11 0.43 -8.77
N ILE A 15 18.81 0.32 -10.08
CA ILE A 15 19.16 -0.83 -10.93
C ILE A 15 20.68 -0.94 -11.08
N THR A 16 21.36 0.15 -11.45
CA THR A 16 22.82 0.19 -11.62
C THR A 16 23.52 -0.25 -10.33
N LYS A 17 23.08 0.29 -9.18
CA LYS A 17 23.64 -0.10 -7.88
C LYS A 17 23.39 -1.58 -7.56
N PHE A 18 22.26 -2.14 -7.99
CA PHE A 18 21.98 -3.56 -7.80
C PHE A 18 22.91 -4.44 -8.65
N GLU A 19 23.14 -4.07 -9.91
CA GLU A 19 24.08 -4.75 -10.81
C GLU A 19 25.51 -4.76 -10.23
N GLU A 20 26.00 -3.63 -9.74
CA GLU A 20 27.31 -3.51 -9.09
C GLU A 20 27.42 -4.42 -7.85
N MET A 21 26.45 -4.32 -6.94
CA MET A 21 26.43 -5.13 -5.71
C MET A 21 26.30 -6.63 -5.99
N LEU A 22 25.56 -7.01 -7.03
CA LEU A 22 25.44 -8.39 -7.47
C LEU A 22 26.76 -8.91 -8.03
N ALA A 23 27.44 -8.12 -8.88
CA ALA A 23 28.74 -8.49 -9.44
C ALA A 23 29.81 -8.63 -8.35
N ASP A 24 29.83 -7.73 -7.36
CA ASP A 24 30.70 -7.81 -6.20
C ASP A 24 30.43 -9.06 -5.35
N TYR A 25 29.16 -9.40 -5.15
CA TYR A 25 28.77 -10.59 -4.42
C TYR A 25 29.20 -11.88 -5.14
N GLN A 26 28.93 -11.98 -6.45
CA GLN A 26 29.33 -13.12 -7.28
C GLN A 26 30.85 -13.30 -7.35
N ALA A 27 31.59 -12.20 -7.33
CA ALA A 27 33.06 -12.22 -7.27
C ALA A 27 33.63 -12.47 -5.86
N GLY A 28 32.78 -12.64 -4.84
CA GLY A 28 33.21 -12.85 -3.45
C GLY A 28 33.83 -11.62 -2.78
N ARG A 29 33.63 -10.42 -3.35
CA ARG A 29 34.14 -9.15 -2.79
C ARG A 29 33.31 -8.65 -1.61
N ILE A 30 32.03 -9.00 -1.55
CA ILE A 30 31.16 -8.69 -0.41
C ILE A 30 30.59 -9.96 0.25
N PRO A 31 30.51 -9.99 1.59
CA PRO A 31 29.89 -11.10 2.32
C PRO A 31 28.37 -11.26 2.04
N GLU A 32 27.86 -12.49 2.20
CA GLU A 32 26.43 -12.81 2.04
C GLU A 32 25.52 -11.98 2.96
N ASP A 33 25.93 -11.69 4.19
CA ASP A 33 25.09 -10.94 5.12
C ASP A 33 24.90 -9.48 4.69
N VAL A 34 25.95 -8.86 4.15
CA VAL A 34 25.92 -7.53 3.53
C VAL A 34 25.02 -7.53 2.29
N PHE A 35 25.25 -8.47 1.36
CA PHE A 35 24.43 -8.59 0.16
C PHE A 35 22.97 -8.89 0.48
N ARG A 36 22.70 -9.75 1.47
CA ARG A 36 21.36 -10.06 1.96
C ARG A 36 20.63 -8.81 2.46
N VAL A 37 21.25 -7.98 3.29
CA VAL A 37 20.60 -6.75 3.76
C VAL A 37 20.29 -5.83 2.58
N PHE A 38 21.24 -5.66 1.66
CA PHE A 38 21.07 -4.86 0.46
C PHE A 38 19.92 -5.35 -0.44
N ARG A 39 19.91 -6.64 -0.83
CA ARG A 39 18.87 -7.19 -1.71
C ARG A 39 17.48 -7.17 -1.07
N LEU A 40 17.41 -7.35 0.26
CA LEU A 40 16.17 -7.20 1.01
C LEU A 40 15.61 -5.79 0.93
N ASN A 41 16.45 -4.76 1.04
CA ASN A 41 16.01 -3.37 0.86
C ASN A 41 15.57 -3.06 -0.58
N ASN A 42 15.92 -3.91 -1.56
CA ASN A 42 15.44 -3.83 -2.94
C ASN A 42 14.29 -4.80 -3.24
N GLY A 43 13.61 -5.32 -2.20
CA GLY A 43 12.43 -6.16 -2.38
C GLY A 43 12.71 -7.61 -2.76
N ILE A 44 13.98 -8.04 -2.73
CA ILE A 44 14.44 -9.35 -3.20
C ILE A 44 14.73 -10.25 -2.00
N TYR A 45 14.01 -11.37 -1.89
CA TYR A 45 14.09 -12.29 -0.75
C TYR A 45 14.57 -13.68 -1.20
N GLY A 46 15.54 -14.27 -0.50
CA GLY A 46 15.96 -15.64 -0.77
C GLY A 46 14.87 -16.65 -0.44
N GLN A 47 14.76 -17.70 -1.23
CA GLN A 47 13.77 -18.76 -1.03
C GLN A 47 14.29 -19.90 -0.16
N ARG A 48 13.38 -20.65 0.49
CA ARG A 48 13.73 -21.78 1.35
C ARG A 48 14.15 -23.03 0.58
N GLN A 49 13.72 -23.12 -0.68
CA GLN A 49 14.02 -24.21 -1.60
C GLN A 49 15.53 -24.31 -1.93
N GLY A 50 16.33 -23.32 -1.52
CA GLY A 50 17.76 -23.25 -1.78
C GLY A 50 18.06 -22.71 -3.18
N GLY A 51 19.34 -22.67 -3.52
CA GLY A 51 19.81 -22.18 -4.82
C GLY A 51 19.75 -20.66 -4.97
N THR A 52 19.69 -20.22 -6.22
CA THR A 52 19.74 -18.82 -6.65
C THR A 52 18.35 -18.20 -6.84
N SER A 53 17.28 -18.96 -6.68
CA SER A 53 15.92 -18.50 -6.82
C SER A 53 15.51 -17.50 -5.73
N GLN A 54 14.88 -16.42 -6.15
CA GLN A 54 14.44 -15.30 -5.32
C GLN A 54 12.92 -15.14 -5.40
N MET A 55 12.37 -14.56 -4.33
CA MET A 55 11.07 -13.89 -4.38
C MET A 55 11.31 -12.41 -4.66
N VAL A 56 10.58 -11.85 -5.63
CA VAL A 56 10.61 -10.43 -5.99
C VAL A 56 9.29 -9.81 -5.56
N ARG A 57 9.34 -8.78 -4.71
CA ARG A 57 8.14 -8.05 -4.27
C ARG A 57 8.07 -6.68 -4.92
N VAL A 58 7.03 -6.45 -5.71
CA VAL A 58 6.70 -5.16 -6.29
C VAL A 58 5.97 -4.30 -5.26
N LYS A 59 6.29 -3.01 -5.17
CA LYS A 59 5.60 -2.05 -4.31
C LYS A 59 4.46 -1.42 -5.11
N VAL A 60 3.22 -1.63 -4.65
CA VAL A 60 2.00 -1.19 -5.33
C VAL A 60 1.23 -0.29 -4.34
N PRO A 61 1.55 1.01 -4.28
CA PRO A 61 0.99 1.90 -3.27
C PRO A 61 -0.53 1.93 -3.38
N TYR A 62 -1.21 1.81 -2.23
CA TYR A 62 -2.68 1.71 -2.08
C TYR A 62 -3.38 0.68 -2.99
N GLY A 63 -2.61 -0.23 -3.59
CA GLY A 63 -3.10 -1.27 -4.49
C GLY A 63 -3.40 -0.81 -5.92
N ALA A 64 -3.06 0.42 -6.31
CA ALA A 64 -3.32 0.93 -7.66
C ALA A 64 -2.51 0.22 -8.73
N MET A 65 -3.15 -0.16 -9.84
CA MET A 65 -2.45 -0.70 -11.00
C MET A 65 -3.04 -0.18 -12.30
N THR A 66 -2.18 0.07 -13.30
CA THR A 66 -2.61 0.39 -14.66
C THR A 66 -2.64 -0.87 -15.54
N ALA A 67 -3.34 -0.80 -16.68
CA ALA A 67 -3.37 -1.89 -17.64
C ALA A 67 -1.97 -2.26 -18.16
N ASP A 68 -1.12 -1.27 -18.46
CA ASP A 68 0.25 -1.51 -18.94
C ASP A 68 1.14 -2.16 -17.86
N GLN A 69 0.93 -1.80 -16.60
CA GLN A 69 1.60 -2.46 -15.48
C GLN A 69 1.19 -3.93 -15.36
N LEU A 70 -0.11 -4.24 -15.51
CA LEU A 70 -0.62 -5.60 -15.47
C LEU A 70 -0.08 -6.45 -16.64
N ASP A 71 -0.04 -5.91 -17.86
CA ASP A 71 0.56 -6.60 -19.00
C ASP A 71 2.04 -6.90 -18.75
N LEU A 72 2.81 -5.94 -18.22
CA LEU A 72 4.20 -6.19 -17.86
C LEU A 72 4.32 -7.26 -16.76
N LEU A 73 3.45 -7.25 -15.75
CA LEU A 73 3.44 -8.31 -14.75
C LEU A 73 3.14 -9.68 -15.35
N ALA A 74 2.27 -9.75 -16.37
CA ALA A 74 2.00 -10.99 -17.11
C ALA A 74 3.25 -11.51 -17.81
N ASP A 75 4.03 -10.64 -18.44
CA ASP A 75 5.27 -11.06 -19.09
C ASP A 75 6.33 -11.49 -18.06
N VAL A 76 6.42 -10.84 -16.90
CA VAL A 76 7.29 -11.30 -15.80
C VAL A 76 6.87 -12.69 -15.32
N VAL A 77 5.57 -12.99 -15.30
CA VAL A 77 5.07 -14.33 -14.98
C VAL A 77 5.57 -15.37 -15.99
N ASP A 78 5.45 -15.08 -17.28
CA ASP A 78 5.79 -15.99 -18.36
C ASP A 78 7.31 -16.21 -18.48
N ASP A 79 8.10 -15.14 -18.34
CA ASP A 79 9.54 -15.17 -18.62
C ASP A 79 10.40 -15.55 -17.40
N HIS A 80 9.95 -15.20 -16.19
CA HIS A 80 10.80 -15.24 -14.99
C HIS A 80 10.18 -15.94 -13.77
N SER A 81 8.87 -16.22 -13.77
CA SER A 81 8.18 -16.94 -12.69
C SER A 81 7.84 -18.38 -13.12
N ARG A 82 6.97 -19.06 -12.37
CA ARG A 82 6.45 -20.40 -12.69
C ARG A 82 5.02 -20.40 -13.24
N GLY A 83 4.58 -19.29 -13.84
CA GLY A 83 3.23 -19.18 -14.41
C GLY A 83 2.19 -18.48 -13.52
N TRP A 84 2.60 -17.92 -12.37
CA TRP A 84 1.76 -16.99 -11.60
C TRP A 84 2.56 -15.90 -10.87
N GLY A 85 1.87 -14.81 -10.56
CA GLY A 85 2.22 -13.83 -9.52
C GLY A 85 1.25 -13.97 -8.34
N HIS A 86 1.64 -13.46 -7.18
CA HIS A 86 0.87 -13.63 -5.94
C HIS A 86 0.53 -12.29 -5.28
N ILE A 87 -0.76 -12.01 -5.15
CA ILE A 87 -1.29 -10.88 -4.41
C ILE A 87 -1.08 -11.10 -2.91
N THR A 88 -0.49 -10.10 -2.27
CA THR A 88 -0.18 -10.12 -0.85
C THR A 88 -1.25 -9.45 0.00
N THR A 89 -1.31 -9.77 1.29
CA THR A 89 -2.14 -9.06 2.27
C THR A 89 -1.80 -7.58 2.48
N ARG A 90 -0.76 -7.07 1.80
CA ARG A 90 -0.37 -5.65 1.78
C ARG A 90 -0.50 -5.01 0.40
N GLN A 91 -1.39 -5.53 -0.43
CA GLN A 91 -1.72 -5.00 -1.77
C GLN A 91 -0.55 -5.01 -2.77
N ASN A 92 0.57 -5.65 -2.45
CA ASN A 92 1.66 -5.88 -3.40
C ASN A 92 1.42 -7.12 -4.25
N ILE A 93 2.22 -7.26 -5.31
CA ILE A 93 2.42 -8.51 -6.08
C ILE A 93 3.80 -9.10 -5.77
N GLN A 94 3.87 -10.43 -5.67
CA GLN A 94 5.11 -11.19 -5.52
C GLN A 94 5.30 -12.20 -6.64
N PHE A 95 6.51 -12.26 -7.18
CA PHE A 95 6.95 -13.34 -8.06
C PHE A 95 7.89 -14.24 -7.30
N HIS A 96 7.84 -15.53 -7.61
CA HIS A 96 8.67 -16.56 -6.98
C HIS A 96 9.49 -17.24 -8.06
N PHE A 97 10.62 -17.82 -7.66
CA PHE A 97 11.52 -18.58 -8.54
C PHE A 97 12.26 -17.73 -9.58
N VAL A 98 12.35 -16.43 -9.35
CA VAL A 98 13.13 -15.53 -10.21
C VAL A 98 14.62 -15.74 -9.92
N GLU A 99 15.41 -16.07 -10.92
CA GLU A 99 16.84 -16.31 -10.73
C GLU A 99 17.60 -15.03 -10.35
N LEU A 100 18.52 -15.13 -9.38
CA LEU A 100 19.25 -13.98 -8.85
C LEU A 100 19.97 -13.16 -9.94
N ALA A 101 20.49 -13.84 -10.97
CA ALA A 101 21.17 -13.21 -12.10
C ALA A 101 20.23 -12.38 -13.00
N GLU A 102 18.93 -12.73 -13.03
CA GLU A 102 17.91 -12.07 -13.86
C GLU A 102 17.26 -10.88 -13.16
N ILE A 103 17.54 -10.66 -11.86
CA ILE A 103 16.91 -9.61 -11.07
C ILE A 103 17.11 -8.21 -11.68
N PRO A 104 18.31 -7.81 -12.15
CA PRO A 104 18.47 -6.51 -12.82
C PRO A 104 17.57 -6.34 -14.05
N THR A 105 17.42 -7.39 -14.86
CA THR A 105 16.52 -7.40 -16.02
C THR A 105 15.07 -7.19 -15.60
N VAL A 106 14.61 -7.93 -14.58
CA VAL A 106 13.25 -7.79 -14.05
C VAL A 106 13.02 -6.39 -13.47
N MET A 107 13.99 -5.84 -12.73
CA MET A 107 13.89 -4.47 -12.19
C MET A 107 13.80 -3.43 -13.29
N ARG A 108 14.56 -3.58 -14.38
CA ARG A 108 14.54 -2.68 -15.54
C ARG A 108 13.18 -2.69 -16.23
N ARG A 109 12.62 -3.88 -16.50
CA ARG A 109 11.29 -4.01 -17.10
C ARG A 109 10.18 -3.42 -16.21
N MET A 110 10.26 -3.60 -14.89
CA MET A 110 9.32 -2.95 -13.97
C MET A 110 9.42 -1.43 -14.04
N ALA A 111 10.62 -0.89 -14.17
CA ALA A 111 10.85 0.55 -14.21
C ALA A 111 10.30 1.21 -15.49
N GLU A 112 10.21 0.47 -16.61
CA GLU A 112 9.60 0.94 -17.88
C GLU A 112 8.12 1.35 -17.71
N VAL A 113 7.40 0.73 -16.76
CA VAL A 113 6.00 1.03 -16.44
C VAL A 113 5.85 1.75 -15.08
N GLY A 114 6.94 2.33 -14.58
CA GLY A 114 6.97 3.09 -13.33
C GLY A 114 6.84 2.25 -12.04
N LEU A 115 6.95 0.92 -12.13
CA LEU A 115 6.95 0.05 -10.95
C LEU A 115 8.34 -0.03 -10.32
N THR A 116 8.37 -0.25 -9.00
CA THR A 116 9.63 -0.43 -8.26
C THR A 116 9.50 -1.50 -7.18
N THR A 117 10.60 -2.18 -6.91
CA THR A 117 10.75 -3.12 -5.78
C THR A 117 11.41 -2.45 -4.57
N ARG A 118 11.84 -1.20 -4.72
CA ARG A 118 12.59 -0.47 -3.69
C ARG A 118 11.80 -0.40 -2.39
N GLU A 119 12.47 -0.80 -1.30
CA GLU A 119 11.96 -0.79 0.07
C GLU A 119 10.69 -1.64 0.30
N ALA A 120 10.36 -2.54 -0.62
CA ALA A 120 9.25 -3.49 -0.44
C ALA A 120 9.54 -4.54 0.65
N CYS A 121 10.81 -4.75 0.97
CA CYS A 121 11.32 -5.61 2.03
C CYS A 121 12.40 -4.87 2.86
N GLY A 122 13.02 -5.57 3.81
CA GLY A 122 14.05 -4.98 4.68
C GLY A 122 13.50 -4.25 5.91
N ASP A 123 14.40 -3.50 6.55
CA ASP A 123 14.14 -2.66 7.73
C ASP A 123 13.89 -1.21 7.30
N THR A 124 12.82 -1.05 6.53
CA THR A 124 12.40 0.18 5.87
C THR A 124 10.89 0.38 6.01
N VAL A 125 10.37 1.47 5.44
CA VAL A 125 8.93 1.67 5.24
C VAL A 125 8.45 0.71 4.15
N ARG A 126 7.53 -0.18 4.51
CA ARG A 126 6.90 -1.16 3.59
C ARG A 126 5.90 -0.47 2.66
N ASN A 127 5.21 -1.25 1.84
CA ASN A 127 4.13 -0.71 1.02
C ASN A 127 3.14 0.11 1.86
N VAL A 128 2.79 1.29 1.35
CA VAL A 128 1.75 2.15 1.90
C VAL A 128 0.43 1.59 1.42
N GLN A 129 -0.35 1.07 2.35
CA GLN A 129 -1.62 0.39 2.06
C GLN A 129 -2.78 1.36 2.23
N GLY A 130 -3.83 1.21 1.43
CA GLY A 130 -5.04 2.04 1.46
C GLY A 130 -6.31 1.21 1.46
N CYS A 131 -7.44 1.85 1.71
CA CYS A 131 -8.75 1.30 1.41
C CYS A 131 -8.83 1.04 -0.10
N HIS A 132 -9.18 -0.19 -0.50
CA HIS A 132 -9.24 -0.58 -1.91
C HIS A 132 -10.46 0.00 -2.65
N LEU A 133 -11.37 0.67 -1.94
CA LEU A 133 -12.49 1.43 -2.51
C LEU A 133 -12.31 2.94 -2.35
N ALA A 134 -11.13 3.42 -1.94
CA ALA A 134 -10.89 4.86 -1.76
C ALA A 134 -11.21 5.65 -3.05
N GLY A 135 -12.07 6.65 -2.95
CA GLY A 135 -12.58 7.45 -4.07
C GLY A 135 -13.79 6.84 -4.80
N ALA A 136 -14.21 5.61 -4.45
CA ALA A 136 -15.44 4.97 -4.94
C ALA A 136 -16.32 4.43 -3.80
N CYS A 137 -15.94 4.69 -2.54
CA CYS A 137 -16.62 4.15 -1.37
C CYS A 137 -17.72 5.12 -0.93
N PRO A 138 -18.99 4.70 -0.91
CA PRO A 138 -20.08 5.60 -0.50
C PRO A 138 -20.02 6.02 0.97
N LEU A 139 -19.28 5.28 1.80
CA LEU A 139 -19.18 5.50 3.24
C LEU A 139 -17.91 6.24 3.67
N GLU A 140 -17.04 6.62 2.72
CA GLU A 140 -15.78 7.27 3.10
C GLU A 140 -15.98 8.72 3.54
N VAL A 141 -15.20 9.16 4.51
CA VAL A 141 -15.19 10.55 5.00
C VAL A 141 -14.40 11.44 4.04
N LEU A 142 -13.34 10.88 3.44
CA LEU A 142 -12.45 11.54 2.49
C LEU A 142 -11.74 10.47 1.64
N ASP A 143 -11.34 10.82 0.42
CA ASP A 143 -10.53 9.94 -0.43
C ASP A 143 -9.07 9.92 0.06
N ILE A 144 -8.62 8.76 0.53
CA ILE A 144 -7.25 8.57 1.03
C ILE A 144 -6.20 8.37 -0.06
N THR A 145 -6.61 8.23 -1.32
CA THR A 145 -5.72 7.93 -2.46
C THR A 145 -4.55 8.92 -2.54
N PRO A 146 -4.77 10.24 -2.64
CA PRO A 146 -3.65 11.18 -2.74
C PRO A 146 -2.81 11.25 -1.46
N TRP A 147 -3.40 10.97 -0.29
CA TRP A 147 -2.67 10.93 0.98
C TRP A 147 -1.72 9.74 1.07
N ALA A 148 -2.17 8.57 0.61
CA ALA A 148 -1.36 7.37 0.53
C ALA A 148 -0.25 7.51 -0.53
N GLU A 149 -0.55 8.15 -1.67
CA GLU A 149 0.45 8.51 -2.68
C GLU A 149 1.48 9.50 -2.14
N ALA A 150 1.05 10.55 -1.44
CA ALA A 150 1.95 11.51 -0.79
C ALA A 150 2.91 10.81 0.18
N ALA A 151 2.39 9.94 1.05
CA ALA A 151 3.21 9.16 1.95
C ALA A 151 4.17 8.21 1.21
N TYR A 152 3.71 7.56 0.14
CA TYR A 152 4.57 6.71 -0.69
C TYR A 152 5.73 7.51 -1.29
N ARG A 153 5.45 8.63 -1.97
CA ARG A 153 6.47 9.51 -2.59
C ARG A 153 7.43 10.09 -1.56
N HIS A 154 6.92 10.46 -0.39
CA HIS A 154 7.72 11.06 0.67
C HIS A 154 8.72 10.10 1.31
N PHE A 155 8.33 8.83 1.50
CA PHE A 155 9.18 7.86 2.20
C PHE A 155 10.01 6.97 1.28
N VAL A 156 9.59 6.75 0.03
CA VAL A 156 10.38 5.94 -0.91
C VAL A 156 11.71 6.64 -1.18
N ARG A 157 12.83 5.91 -1.04
CA ARG A 157 14.21 6.42 -1.16
C ARG A 157 14.60 7.50 -0.15
N ASN A 158 13.72 7.87 0.79
CA ASN A 158 14.03 8.87 1.79
C ASN A 158 15.09 8.33 2.77
N PRO A 159 16.21 9.04 3.02
CA PRO A 159 17.27 8.60 3.94
C PRO A 159 16.77 8.20 5.33
N LEU A 160 15.69 8.82 5.83
CA LEU A 160 15.07 8.49 7.10
C LEU A 160 14.50 7.06 7.14
N ALA A 161 14.04 6.55 6.00
CA ALA A 161 13.35 5.27 5.86
C ALA A 161 14.28 4.11 5.48
N GLN A 162 15.57 4.34 5.22
CA GLN A 162 16.46 3.32 4.65
C GLN A 162 17.10 2.37 5.68
N ARG A 163 17.17 2.78 6.96
CA ARG A 163 17.84 2.00 8.02
C ARG A 163 17.10 2.09 9.36
N LEU A 164 15.84 1.69 9.36
CA LEU A 164 15.04 1.64 10.59
C LEU A 164 15.48 0.49 11.51
N PRO A 165 15.11 0.49 12.80
CA PRO A 165 15.35 -0.64 13.69
C PRO A 165 14.69 -1.94 13.21
N ARG A 166 13.52 -1.83 12.56
CA ARG A 166 12.80 -2.95 11.92
C ARG A 166 11.82 -2.41 10.87
N LYS A 167 11.15 -3.30 10.13
CA LYS A 167 10.05 -2.95 9.21
C LYS A 167 9.02 -2.00 9.83
N PHE A 168 8.60 -1.00 9.07
CA PHE A 168 7.59 -0.01 9.42
C PHE A 168 6.43 -0.05 8.40
N LYS A 169 5.19 -0.09 8.87
CA LYS A 169 3.99 -0.25 8.05
C LYS A 169 3.05 0.94 8.22
N ILE A 170 2.64 1.52 7.10
CA ILE A 170 1.70 2.63 7.02
C ILE A 170 0.45 2.16 6.29
N ASN A 171 -0.72 2.45 6.86
CA ASN A 171 -2.02 2.03 6.36
C ASN A 171 -3.02 3.19 6.44
N PHE A 172 -3.87 3.32 5.42
CA PHE A 172 -4.89 4.36 5.30
C PHE A 172 -6.29 3.75 5.11
N SER A 173 -7.29 4.32 5.76
CA SER A 173 -8.71 4.00 5.61
C SER A 173 -9.51 5.28 5.51
N GLY A 174 -10.45 5.37 4.56
CA GLY A 174 -11.28 6.57 4.36
C GLY A 174 -12.37 6.77 5.41
N CYS A 175 -12.71 5.73 6.19
CA CYS A 175 -13.71 5.77 7.26
C CYS A 175 -13.43 4.73 8.35
N ASP A 176 -14.22 4.78 9.42
CA ASP A 176 -14.15 3.93 10.62
C ASP A 176 -14.35 2.42 10.37
N THR A 177 -14.95 2.06 9.23
CA THR A 177 -15.06 0.68 8.74
C THR A 177 -13.69 -0.01 8.63
N ASP A 178 -12.63 0.79 8.47
CA ASP A 178 -11.22 0.36 8.49
C ASP A 178 -10.87 -0.76 7.50
N CYS A 179 -11.41 -0.68 6.27
CA CYS A 179 -11.07 -1.63 5.20
C CYS A 179 -9.57 -1.65 4.88
N GLY A 180 -8.86 -0.55 5.11
CA GLY A 180 -7.40 -0.44 4.98
C GLY A 180 -6.61 -1.01 6.16
N GLN A 181 -7.26 -1.49 7.22
CA GLN A 181 -6.65 -2.15 8.38
C GLN A 181 -5.65 -1.27 9.16
N ALA A 182 -5.96 0.00 9.36
CA ALA A 182 -5.15 0.98 10.07
C ALA A 182 -4.84 0.56 11.53
N MET A 183 -5.80 -0.04 12.24
CA MET A 183 -5.71 -0.23 13.71
C MET A 183 -4.70 -1.28 14.22
N PHE A 184 -3.89 -1.91 13.36
CA PHE A 184 -2.85 -2.85 13.78
C PHE A 184 -1.52 -2.73 13.03
N ASN A 185 -1.25 -1.55 12.48
CA ASN A 185 0.01 -1.22 11.80
C ASN A 185 0.86 -0.23 12.61
N ASP A 186 2.12 -0.03 12.22
CA ASP A 186 3.02 0.87 12.95
C ASP A 186 2.48 2.31 12.91
N VAL A 187 1.91 2.72 11.78
CA VAL A 187 1.03 3.88 11.65
C VAL A 187 -0.23 3.48 10.88
N GLY A 188 -1.39 3.78 11.47
CA GLY A 188 -2.70 3.66 10.85
C GLY A 188 -3.38 5.00 10.79
N VAL A 189 -3.98 5.34 9.67
CA VAL A 189 -4.67 6.61 9.43
C VAL A 189 -6.11 6.30 9.06
N ILE A 190 -7.07 6.86 9.79
CA ILE A 190 -8.50 6.71 9.51
C ILE A 190 -9.09 8.09 9.25
N GLY A 191 -9.81 8.28 8.14
CA GLY A 191 -10.57 9.49 7.86
C GLY A 191 -11.61 9.75 8.96
N ALA A 192 -11.64 10.98 9.46
CA ALA A 192 -12.47 11.37 10.59
C ALA A 192 -13.02 12.78 10.40
N THR A 193 -14.11 13.08 11.10
CA THR A 193 -14.68 14.43 11.17
C THR A 193 -14.60 14.96 12.60
N ARG A 194 -14.46 16.28 12.73
CA ARG A 194 -14.67 17.02 13.97
C ARG A 194 -15.72 18.10 13.73
N THR A 195 -16.70 18.18 14.62
CA THR A 195 -17.72 19.25 14.60
C THR A 195 -17.33 20.31 15.62
N PHE A 196 -17.32 21.58 15.22
CA PHE A 196 -17.07 22.72 16.09
C PHE A 196 -18.36 23.19 16.78
N GLU A 197 -18.22 24.06 17.78
CA GLU A 197 -19.36 24.61 18.54
C GLU A 197 -20.34 25.42 17.66
N ASP A 198 -19.85 25.99 16.55
CA ASP A 198 -20.66 26.72 15.55
C ASP A 198 -21.41 25.81 14.56
N GLY A 199 -21.24 24.49 14.70
CA GLY A 199 -21.85 23.47 13.83
C GLY A 199 -21.08 23.19 12.54
N SER A 200 -19.97 23.90 12.28
CA SER A 200 -19.11 23.58 11.12
C SER A 200 -18.40 22.23 11.32
N VAL A 201 -18.20 21.50 10.22
CA VAL A 201 -17.57 20.18 10.23
C VAL A 201 -16.24 20.25 9.47
N GLU A 202 -15.17 19.86 10.15
CA GLU A 202 -13.84 19.70 9.57
C GLU A 202 -13.56 18.22 9.32
N ARG A 203 -13.07 17.91 8.11
CA ARG A 203 -12.55 16.59 7.76
C ARG A 203 -11.04 16.54 8.00
N GLY A 204 -10.59 15.48 8.62
CA GLY A 204 -9.18 15.21 8.89
C GLY A 204 -9.01 13.73 9.23
N PHE A 205 -8.20 13.44 10.24
CA PHE A 205 -7.77 12.07 10.49
C PHE A 205 -7.78 11.71 11.96
N ARG A 206 -7.89 10.42 12.24
CA ARG A 206 -7.48 9.83 13.51
C ARG A 206 -6.28 8.93 13.26
N VAL A 207 -5.15 9.30 13.83
CA VAL A 207 -3.89 8.57 13.67
C VAL A 207 -3.72 7.58 14.82
N TYR A 208 -3.48 6.32 14.48
CA TYR A 208 -3.15 5.24 15.39
C TYR A 208 -1.68 4.84 15.19
N ILE A 209 -1.00 4.48 16.27
CA ILE A 209 0.41 4.09 16.24
C ILE A 209 0.68 2.77 16.95
N ALA A 210 1.80 2.16 16.60
CA ALA A 210 2.41 1.06 17.35
C ALA A 210 1.60 -0.26 17.36
N GLY A 211 0.78 -0.51 16.36
CA GLY A 211 0.09 -1.80 16.19
C GLY A 211 1.00 -2.90 15.62
N GLY A 212 0.64 -4.16 15.87
CA GLY A 212 1.27 -5.26 15.15
C GLY A 212 0.86 -6.67 15.59
N LEU A 213 0.46 -7.47 14.61
CA LEU A 213 0.08 -8.89 14.74
C LEU A 213 1.31 -9.84 14.72
N GLY A 214 2.37 -9.49 15.44
CA GLY A 214 3.50 -10.40 15.62
C GLY A 214 3.14 -11.58 16.53
N THR A 215 4.15 -12.34 16.97
CA THR A 215 3.99 -13.39 18.00
C THR A 215 3.25 -12.89 19.24
N THR A 216 3.53 -11.65 19.65
CA THR A 216 2.76 -10.93 20.66
C THR A 216 1.90 -9.86 19.98
N PRO A 217 0.59 -10.03 19.82
CA PRO A 217 -0.26 -9.04 19.17
C PRO A 217 -0.42 -7.79 20.03
N PHE A 218 -0.34 -6.61 19.41
CA PHE A 218 -0.61 -5.31 20.05
C PHE A 218 -1.61 -4.55 19.17
N PRO A 219 -2.77 -4.11 19.70
CA PRO A 219 -3.61 -3.16 19.00
C PRO A 219 -2.88 -1.81 18.90
N ALA A 220 -3.08 -1.08 17.81
CA ALA A 220 -2.57 0.27 17.71
C ALA A 220 -3.30 1.20 18.69
N LEU A 221 -2.60 2.21 19.19
CA LEU A 221 -3.13 3.20 20.13
C LEU A 221 -3.31 4.53 19.41
N ALA A 222 -4.43 5.22 19.66
CA ALA A 222 -4.66 6.55 19.10
C ALA A 222 -3.57 7.52 19.57
N LEU A 223 -3.00 8.29 18.65
CA LEU A 223 -2.01 9.31 18.96
C LEU A 223 -2.68 10.51 19.65
N GLU A 224 -3.77 10.99 19.06
CA GLU A 224 -4.65 12.08 19.50
C GLU A 224 -6.05 11.84 18.92
N ASP A 225 -7.06 12.59 19.37
CA ASP A 225 -8.45 12.38 18.95
C ASP A 225 -8.71 12.79 17.49
N PHE A 226 -7.99 13.81 17.02
CA PHE A 226 -8.10 14.37 15.67
C PHE A 226 -6.79 15.03 15.23
N THR A 227 -6.35 14.69 14.02
CA THR A 227 -5.20 15.26 13.32
C THR A 227 -5.68 16.04 12.10
N PRO A 228 -5.45 17.36 12.01
CA PRO A 228 -5.76 18.16 10.83
C PRO A 228 -5.05 17.67 9.57
N LYS A 229 -5.60 17.98 8.39
CA LYS A 229 -5.04 17.55 7.11
C LYS A 229 -3.59 18.03 6.92
N GLU A 230 -3.31 19.26 7.31
CA GLU A 230 -2.02 19.94 7.20
C GLU A 230 -0.91 19.27 8.03
N ASP A 231 -1.31 18.57 9.10
CA ASP A 231 -0.40 17.96 10.06
C ASP A 231 -0.13 16.48 9.77
N LEU A 232 -0.86 15.85 8.83
CA LEU A 232 -0.82 14.40 8.68
C LEU A 232 0.57 13.88 8.28
N LEU A 233 1.17 14.38 7.20
CA LEU A 233 2.47 13.89 6.73
C LEU A 233 3.57 14.14 7.78
N ALA A 234 3.55 15.32 8.40
CA ALA A 234 4.46 15.64 9.51
C ALA A 234 4.25 14.68 10.70
N THR A 235 3.01 14.30 11.00
CA THR A 235 2.70 13.32 12.05
C THR A 235 3.29 11.95 11.73
N ILE A 236 3.11 11.44 10.50
CA ILE A 236 3.63 10.13 10.10
C ILE A 236 5.16 10.12 10.17
N GLU A 237 5.83 11.17 9.68
CA GLU A 237 7.27 11.30 9.76
C GLU A 237 7.76 11.41 11.22
N ALA A 238 7.07 12.18 12.06
CA ALA A 238 7.41 12.29 13.47
C ALA A 238 7.37 10.93 14.18
N VAL A 239 6.37 10.10 13.91
CA VAL A 239 6.30 8.73 14.43
C VAL A 239 7.49 7.89 13.93
N LEU A 240 7.84 7.99 12.66
CA LEU A 240 8.99 7.28 12.08
C LEU A 240 10.32 7.74 12.72
N ARG A 241 10.50 9.04 12.99
CA ARG A 241 11.68 9.58 13.66
C ARG A 241 11.78 9.12 15.11
N VAL A 242 10.66 9.09 15.85
CA VAL A 242 10.65 8.50 17.20
C VAL A 242 11.08 7.04 17.12
N PHE A 243 10.55 6.27 16.17
CA PHE A 243 10.94 4.88 15.99
C PHE A 243 12.43 4.73 15.67
N GLU A 244 12.96 5.51 14.73
CA GLU A 244 14.36 5.49 14.33
C GLU A 244 15.30 5.77 15.52
N GLN A 245 14.97 6.79 16.31
CA GLN A 245 15.78 7.26 17.44
C GLN A 245 15.75 6.34 18.67
N THR A 246 14.66 5.60 18.87
CA THR A 246 14.40 4.89 20.13
C THR A 246 14.26 3.38 19.97
N GLY A 247 14.07 2.87 18.75
CA GLY A 247 13.83 1.46 18.53
C GLY A 247 15.07 0.60 18.76
N ASN A 248 14.86 -0.56 19.38
CA ASN A 248 15.91 -1.53 19.67
C ASN A 248 16.51 -2.10 18.36
N ARG A 249 17.84 -2.05 18.22
CA ARG A 249 18.58 -2.60 17.07
C ARG A 249 19.32 -3.90 17.37
N ASP A 250 19.42 -4.27 18.64
CA ASP A 250 20.16 -5.45 19.10
C ASP A 250 19.31 -6.72 19.02
N ASN A 251 18.04 -6.65 19.46
CA ASN A 251 17.13 -7.78 19.48
C ASN A 251 16.02 -7.62 18.44
N LYS A 252 16.16 -8.31 17.30
CA LYS A 252 15.21 -8.29 16.18
C LYS A 252 13.78 -8.70 16.55
N LEU A 253 13.58 -9.51 17.59
CA LEU A 253 12.24 -9.91 18.07
C LEU A 253 11.55 -8.76 18.84
N ARG A 254 12.34 -7.85 19.40
CA ARG A 254 11.92 -6.68 20.18
C ARG A 254 12.20 -5.33 19.49
N ALA A 255 12.35 -5.33 18.17
CA ALA A 255 12.79 -4.16 17.38
C ALA A 255 11.66 -3.37 16.66
N ARG A 256 10.38 -3.75 16.83
CA ARG A 256 9.22 -3.05 16.22
C ARG A 256 8.75 -1.88 17.09
N LEU A 257 8.07 -0.90 16.49
CA LEU A 257 7.56 0.31 17.18
C LEU A 257 6.70 0.00 18.42
N LYS A 258 5.89 -1.07 18.41
CA LYS A 258 5.13 -1.52 19.58
C LYS A 258 5.98 -1.71 20.84
N TRP A 259 7.25 -2.11 20.69
CA TRP A 259 8.15 -2.30 21.82
C TRP A 259 8.70 -0.98 22.36
N VAL A 260 8.76 0.07 21.54
CA VAL A 260 9.05 1.43 22.02
C VAL A 260 7.93 1.90 22.94
N VAL A 261 6.66 1.66 22.57
CA VAL A 261 5.52 1.97 23.43
C VAL A 261 5.52 1.12 24.71
N ASP A 262 5.83 -0.18 24.60
CA ASP A 262 5.97 -1.08 25.75
C ASP A 262 7.05 -0.61 26.75
N GLN A 263 8.16 -0.07 26.25
CA GLN A 263 9.29 0.37 27.07
C GLN A 263 9.12 1.78 27.65
N LEU A 264 8.64 2.74 26.85
CA LEU A 264 8.56 4.15 27.24
C LEU A 264 7.20 4.54 27.82
N GLY A 265 6.16 3.77 27.52
CA GLY A 265 4.77 4.16 27.76
C GLY A 265 4.21 5.05 26.63
N ILE A 266 2.90 4.92 26.36
CA ILE A 266 2.24 5.65 25.26
C ILE A 266 2.31 7.18 25.45
N ASP A 267 2.22 7.68 26.69
CA ASP A 267 2.20 9.13 26.93
C ASP A 267 3.55 9.78 26.60
N GLU A 268 4.67 9.11 26.91
CA GLU A 268 6.00 9.59 26.54
C GLU A 268 6.21 9.52 25.03
N VAL A 269 5.71 8.47 24.36
CA VAL A 269 5.76 8.37 22.90
C VAL A 269 4.94 9.50 22.25
N ARG A 270 3.71 9.74 22.70
CA ARG A 270 2.87 10.86 22.24
C ARG A 270 3.59 12.19 22.40
N ARG A 271 4.16 12.46 23.59
CA ARG A 271 4.91 13.68 23.87
C ARG A 271 6.06 13.89 22.87
N ARG A 272 6.83 12.84 22.56
CA ARG A 272 7.94 12.90 21.59
C ARG A 272 7.45 13.13 20.16
N VAL A 273 6.41 12.41 19.73
CA VAL A 273 5.83 12.56 18.39
C VAL A 273 5.34 13.99 18.19
N LEU A 274 4.56 14.54 19.13
CA LEU A 274 4.02 15.89 19.04
C LEU A 274 5.12 16.96 19.08
N ALA A 275 6.18 16.75 19.89
CA ALA A 275 7.33 17.64 19.94
C ALA A 275 8.10 17.67 18.60
N ILE A 276 8.32 16.50 17.98
CA ILE A 276 8.98 16.42 16.67
C ILE A 276 8.09 17.05 15.60
N ARG A 277 6.79 16.70 15.56
CA ARG A 277 5.82 17.26 14.60
C ARG A 277 5.87 18.79 14.56
N LYS A 278 5.88 19.44 15.73
CA LYS A 278 5.94 20.91 15.85
C LYS A 278 7.20 21.52 15.24
N LEU A 279 8.31 20.79 15.24
CA LEU A 279 9.60 21.26 14.73
C LEU A 279 9.82 20.90 13.25
N LEU A 280 9.06 19.96 12.69
CA LEU A 280 9.27 19.47 11.32
C LEU A 280 9.12 20.53 10.22
N PRO A 281 8.14 21.45 10.27
CA PRO A 281 8.05 22.52 9.27
C PRO A 281 9.33 23.36 9.13
N ALA A 282 10.15 23.46 10.20
CA ALA A 282 11.43 24.14 10.19
C ALA A 282 12.63 23.26 9.73
N SER A 283 12.42 21.96 9.51
CA SER A 283 13.50 20.96 9.31
C SER A 283 13.86 20.66 7.85
N ALA A 284 13.30 21.41 6.89
CA ALA A 284 13.46 21.26 5.43
C ALA A 284 13.00 19.90 4.83
N THR A 285 12.69 18.88 5.63
CA THR A 285 12.27 17.56 5.14
C THR A 285 10.81 17.56 4.67
N TRP A 286 9.95 18.34 5.34
CA TRP A 286 8.60 18.65 4.89
C TRP A 286 8.26 20.09 5.30
N PRO A 287 7.84 20.98 4.39
CA PRO A 287 7.54 22.37 4.71
C PRO A 287 6.26 22.55 5.55
N GLY A 288 5.52 21.47 5.82
CA GLY A 288 4.19 21.52 6.44
C GLY A 288 3.09 21.71 5.41
N GLY A 289 1.84 21.59 5.84
CA GLY A 289 0.68 21.82 4.99
C GLY A 289 0.25 20.61 4.16
N ILE A 290 -0.68 20.86 3.25
CA ILE A 290 -1.27 19.85 2.36
C ILE A 290 -0.25 19.45 1.29
N PRO A 291 0.00 18.15 1.08
CA PRO A 291 0.89 17.69 0.02
C PRO A 291 0.44 18.16 -1.38
N PRO A 292 1.37 18.51 -2.29
CA PRO A 292 1.01 18.95 -3.64
C PRO A 292 0.10 17.97 -4.39
N VAL A 293 0.34 16.66 -4.26
CA VAL A 293 -0.49 15.63 -4.90
C VAL A 293 -1.93 15.61 -4.37
N VAL A 294 -2.14 15.97 -3.10
CA VAL A 294 -3.49 16.10 -2.52
C VAL A 294 -4.19 17.32 -3.07
N THR A 295 -3.48 18.44 -3.23
CA THR A 295 -4.04 19.64 -3.87
C THR A 295 -4.36 19.40 -5.35
N GLU A 296 -3.53 18.64 -6.06
CA GLU A 296 -3.68 18.35 -7.49
C GLU A 296 -4.83 17.37 -7.75
N TRP A 297 -4.90 16.27 -6.99
CA TRP A 297 -5.88 15.20 -7.23
C TRP A 297 -7.21 15.43 -6.51
N GLY A 298 -7.21 16.19 -5.42
CA GLY A 298 -8.36 16.36 -4.53
C GLY A 298 -8.57 15.15 -3.60
N ASP A 299 -9.18 15.38 -2.44
CA ASP A 299 -9.47 14.33 -1.45
C ASP A 299 -10.96 14.29 -1.03
N GLU A 300 -11.83 14.81 -1.88
CA GLU A 300 -13.28 14.74 -1.66
C GLU A 300 -13.75 13.28 -1.67
N PRO A 301 -14.66 12.88 -0.75
CA PRO A 301 -15.21 11.54 -0.74
C PRO A 301 -16.13 11.33 -1.94
N ALA A 302 -16.28 10.06 -2.35
CA ALA A 302 -17.23 9.68 -3.41
C ALA A 302 -18.68 10.07 -3.08
N GLY A 303 -19.03 10.14 -1.80
CA GLY A 303 -20.37 10.48 -1.33
C GLY A 303 -21.41 9.40 -1.59
N VAL A 304 -22.65 9.67 -1.19
CA VAL A 304 -23.79 8.75 -1.36
C VAL A 304 -24.77 9.29 -2.39
N ALA A 305 -25.23 8.45 -3.33
CA ALA A 305 -26.28 8.81 -4.28
C ALA A 305 -27.65 8.99 -3.61
N ASP A 306 -28.39 10.00 -4.07
CA ASP A 306 -29.72 10.32 -3.54
C ASP A 306 -30.69 9.15 -3.69
N GLY A 307 -31.37 8.79 -2.60
CA GLY A 307 -32.36 7.71 -2.59
C GLY A 307 -31.80 6.28 -2.71
N VAL A 308 -30.48 6.11 -2.72
CA VAL A 308 -29.81 4.81 -2.75
C VAL A 308 -29.36 4.43 -1.35
N THR A 309 -29.65 3.21 -0.91
CA THR A 309 -29.03 2.63 0.29
C THR A 309 -27.66 2.08 -0.09
N PRO A 310 -26.54 2.62 0.46
CA PRO A 310 -25.22 2.11 0.17
C PRO A 310 -25.08 0.64 0.53
N THR A 311 -24.29 -0.10 -0.25
CA THR A 311 -23.90 -1.45 0.13
C THR A 311 -23.15 -1.39 1.46
N ALA A 312 -23.59 -2.19 2.44
CA ALA A 312 -22.92 -2.27 3.72
C ALA A 312 -21.52 -2.87 3.53
N MET A 313 -20.51 -2.22 4.10
CA MET A 313 -19.11 -2.63 4.00
C MET A 313 -18.50 -2.81 5.38
N GLY A 314 -17.48 -3.67 5.50
CA GLY A 314 -16.72 -3.81 6.73
C GLY A 314 -16.47 -5.23 7.19
N GLN A 315 -15.72 -5.32 8.28
CA GLN A 315 -15.48 -6.59 8.97
C GLN A 315 -16.77 -7.01 9.68
N GLY A 316 -17.21 -8.25 9.46
CA GLY A 316 -18.40 -8.80 10.09
C GLY A 316 -19.73 -8.42 9.43
N THR A 317 -19.71 -7.66 8.33
CA THR A 317 -20.92 -7.40 7.53
C THR A 317 -21.42 -8.71 6.92
N PRO A 318 -22.65 -9.16 7.24
CA PRO A 318 -23.19 -10.39 6.70
C PRO A 318 -23.55 -10.21 5.22
N VAL A 319 -23.21 -11.21 4.41
CA VAL A 319 -23.69 -11.32 3.02
C VAL A 319 -24.79 -12.39 3.00
N THR A 320 -25.98 -12.02 2.52
CA THR A 320 -27.09 -12.96 2.34
C THR A 320 -27.19 -13.33 0.87
N LEU A 321 -27.03 -14.62 0.55
CA LEU A 321 -27.18 -15.13 -0.80
C LEU A 321 -28.60 -15.69 -0.95
N GLY A 322 -29.47 -14.90 -1.58
CA GLY A 322 -30.88 -15.24 -1.76
C GLY A 322 -31.21 -15.64 -3.19
N ALA A 323 -30.38 -15.26 -4.15
CA ALA A 323 -30.70 -15.41 -5.56
C ALA A 323 -30.50 -16.84 -6.11
N LEU A 324 -31.32 -17.16 -7.12
CA LEU A 324 -31.31 -18.46 -7.79
C LEU A 324 -30.31 -18.52 -8.94
N SER A 325 -30.10 -17.40 -9.66
CA SER A 325 -29.17 -17.34 -10.79
C SER A 325 -27.72 -17.13 -10.29
N ASP A 326 -26.75 -17.62 -11.07
CA ASP A 326 -25.33 -17.43 -10.72
C ASP A 326 -24.92 -15.96 -10.78
N TYR A 327 -25.41 -15.22 -11.77
CA TYR A 327 -25.16 -13.79 -11.93
C TYR A 327 -25.66 -13.00 -10.72
N ASP A 328 -26.91 -13.19 -10.31
CA ASP A 328 -27.49 -12.43 -9.20
C ASP A 328 -26.78 -12.77 -7.88
N ARG A 329 -26.38 -14.03 -7.66
CA ARG A 329 -25.54 -14.40 -6.50
C ARG A 329 -24.18 -13.73 -6.53
N TRP A 330 -23.56 -13.64 -7.72
CA TRP A 330 -22.31 -12.91 -7.88
C TRP A 330 -22.48 -11.43 -7.58
N VAL A 331 -23.57 -10.81 -8.04
CA VAL A 331 -23.92 -9.41 -7.72
C VAL A 331 -24.11 -9.21 -6.22
N GLU A 332 -24.87 -10.07 -5.55
CA GLU A 332 -25.10 -10.03 -4.09
C GLU A 332 -23.80 -10.12 -3.28
N ALA A 333 -22.82 -10.88 -3.78
CA ALA A 333 -21.57 -11.15 -3.06
C ALA A 333 -20.43 -10.18 -3.38
N ASN A 334 -20.38 -9.63 -4.60
CA ASN A 334 -19.17 -8.98 -5.12
C ASN A 334 -19.39 -7.54 -5.60
N VAL A 335 -20.61 -7.03 -5.70
CA VAL A 335 -20.87 -5.67 -6.21
C VAL A 335 -21.19 -4.71 -5.08
N VAL A 336 -20.52 -3.56 -5.09
CA VAL A 336 -20.69 -2.44 -4.16
C VAL A 336 -21.34 -1.28 -4.89
N ARG A 337 -22.43 -0.76 -4.31
CA ARG A 337 -23.26 0.31 -4.85
C ARG A 337 -23.41 1.47 -3.87
N GLY A 338 -23.76 2.62 -4.41
CA GLY A 338 -24.23 3.78 -3.67
C GLY A 338 -23.37 5.02 -3.77
N ALA A 339 -22.26 5.00 -4.54
CA ALA A 339 -21.44 6.18 -4.75
C ALA A 339 -22.24 7.32 -5.42
N ALA A 340 -21.99 8.58 -5.06
CA ALA A 340 -22.82 9.71 -5.52
C ALA A 340 -22.79 9.93 -7.03
N ASN A 341 -21.69 9.53 -7.68
CA ASN A 341 -21.55 9.59 -9.15
C ASN A 341 -22.33 8.47 -9.89
N GLY A 342 -23.03 7.60 -9.17
CA GLY A 342 -23.82 6.50 -9.74
C GLY A 342 -23.01 5.30 -10.22
N THR A 343 -21.69 5.30 -10.00
CA THR A 343 -20.83 4.16 -10.35
C THR A 343 -20.92 3.04 -9.31
N VAL A 344 -20.47 1.85 -9.72
CA VAL A 344 -20.39 0.65 -8.90
C VAL A 344 -18.97 0.10 -8.90
N SER A 345 -18.66 -0.71 -7.89
CA SER A 345 -17.39 -1.46 -7.84
C SER A 345 -17.66 -2.96 -7.76
N ALA A 346 -16.82 -3.77 -8.40
CA ALA A 346 -16.98 -5.22 -8.43
C ALA A 346 -15.68 -5.92 -8.01
N TYR A 347 -15.77 -6.84 -7.04
CA TYR A 347 -14.63 -7.65 -6.63
C TYR A 347 -14.39 -8.81 -7.59
N ALA A 348 -13.12 -9.01 -7.95
CA ALA A 348 -12.65 -10.20 -8.65
C ALA A 348 -11.86 -11.06 -7.66
N TRP A 349 -12.45 -12.19 -7.29
CA TRP A 349 -11.83 -13.14 -6.37
C TRP A 349 -10.61 -13.82 -7.02
N CYS A 350 -9.51 -13.89 -6.28
CA CYS A 350 -8.30 -14.59 -6.70
C CYS A 350 -8.04 -15.74 -5.72
N GLU A 351 -8.04 -16.98 -6.22
CA GLU A 351 -7.80 -18.15 -5.37
C GLU A 351 -6.43 -18.05 -4.70
N LEU A 352 -6.43 -17.95 -3.37
CA LEU A 352 -5.23 -17.75 -2.54
C LEU A 352 -4.40 -16.49 -2.91
N GLY A 353 -4.91 -15.62 -3.78
CA GLY A 353 -4.19 -14.50 -4.35
C GLY A 353 -3.28 -14.83 -5.53
N ASP A 354 -3.31 -16.03 -6.09
CA ASP A 354 -2.50 -16.38 -7.26
C ASP A 354 -3.18 -15.87 -8.55
N VAL A 355 -2.39 -15.25 -9.42
CA VAL A 355 -2.83 -14.64 -10.68
C VAL A 355 -1.89 -15.08 -11.81
N THR A 356 -2.43 -15.78 -12.80
CA THR A 356 -1.70 -16.22 -13.99
C THR A 356 -1.44 -15.07 -14.96
N SER A 357 -0.52 -15.26 -15.91
CA SER A 357 -0.28 -14.27 -16.97
C SER A 357 -1.52 -13.98 -17.81
N GLY A 358 -2.31 -15.01 -18.13
CA GLY A 358 -3.60 -14.86 -18.81
C GLY A 358 -4.59 -14.00 -18.02
N GLN A 359 -4.67 -14.18 -16.70
CA GLN A 359 -5.54 -13.37 -15.85
C GLN A 359 -5.06 -11.92 -15.72
N PHE A 360 -3.75 -11.68 -15.62
CA PHE A 360 -3.21 -10.31 -15.64
C PHE A 360 -3.60 -9.57 -16.93
N ARG A 361 -3.41 -10.21 -18.09
CA ARG A 361 -3.81 -9.64 -19.39
C ARG A 361 -5.32 -9.46 -19.52
N ALA A 362 -6.12 -10.37 -18.97
CA ALA A 362 -7.58 -10.25 -18.94
C ALA A 362 -8.02 -9.01 -18.16
N VAL A 363 -7.46 -8.78 -16.97
CA VAL A 363 -7.75 -7.57 -16.17
C VAL A 363 -7.29 -6.31 -16.89
N ALA A 364 -6.12 -6.35 -17.54
CA ALA A 364 -5.64 -5.23 -18.36
C ALA A 364 -6.59 -4.91 -19.53
N SER A 365 -7.16 -5.94 -20.16
CA SER A 365 -8.19 -5.78 -21.21
C SER A 365 -9.46 -5.16 -20.65
N ILE A 366 -9.95 -5.64 -19.50
CA ILE A 366 -11.16 -5.11 -18.84
C ILE A 366 -11.00 -3.62 -18.52
N ILE A 367 -9.85 -3.21 -17.98
CA ILE A 367 -9.55 -1.80 -17.70
C ILE A 367 -9.70 -0.94 -18.97
N ARG A 368 -9.14 -1.40 -20.09
CA ARG A 368 -9.16 -0.65 -21.36
C ARG A 368 -10.53 -0.66 -22.03
N GLU A 369 -11.26 -1.77 -21.93
CA GLU A 369 -12.57 -1.92 -22.57
C GLU A 369 -13.67 -1.18 -21.81
N PHE A 370 -13.63 -1.20 -20.48
CA PHE A 370 -14.66 -0.59 -19.64
C PHE A 370 -14.30 0.80 -19.12
N ASP A 371 -13.06 1.26 -19.32
CA ASP A 371 -12.53 2.55 -18.84
C ASP A 371 -12.66 2.67 -17.31
N VAL A 372 -12.08 1.70 -16.59
CA VAL A 372 -12.24 1.52 -15.14
C VAL A 372 -10.90 1.47 -14.41
N ASP A 373 -10.89 1.84 -13.12
CA ASP A 373 -9.72 1.65 -12.26
C ASP A 373 -9.71 0.25 -11.63
N VAL A 374 -8.52 -0.25 -11.28
CA VAL A 374 -8.37 -1.49 -10.51
C VAL A 374 -7.53 -1.25 -9.25
N ARG A 375 -7.96 -1.88 -8.15
CA ARG A 375 -7.18 -1.97 -6.92
C ARG A 375 -6.92 -3.41 -6.52
N VAL A 376 -5.69 -3.69 -6.13
CA VAL A 376 -5.31 -4.87 -5.36
C VAL A 376 -5.78 -4.69 -3.92
N THR A 377 -6.34 -5.73 -3.32
CA THR A 377 -6.93 -5.68 -1.97
C THR A 377 -6.05 -6.37 -0.92
N ASN A 378 -6.26 -6.03 0.34
CA ASN A 378 -5.61 -6.68 1.49
C ASN A 378 -6.14 -8.08 1.81
N ARG A 379 -7.25 -8.47 1.16
CA ARG A 379 -7.82 -9.82 1.18
C ARG A 379 -7.35 -10.67 0.00
N GLN A 380 -6.30 -10.23 -0.69
CA GLN A 380 -5.64 -10.95 -1.79
C GLN A 380 -6.50 -11.11 -3.04
N ASN A 381 -7.45 -10.19 -3.25
CA ASN A 381 -8.30 -10.10 -4.45
C ASN A 381 -8.00 -8.81 -5.23
N LEU A 382 -8.69 -8.63 -6.36
CA LEU A 382 -8.78 -7.38 -7.09
C LEU A 382 -10.18 -6.76 -6.91
N VAL A 383 -10.30 -5.45 -7.11
CA VAL A 383 -11.58 -4.75 -7.24
C VAL A 383 -11.51 -3.78 -8.40
N LEU A 384 -12.50 -3.85 -9.28
CA LEU A 384 -12.72 -2.91 -10.37
C LEU A 384 -13.65 -1.81 -9.86
N ARG A 385 -13.30 -0.55 -10.09
CA ARG A 385 -14.04 0.63 -9.62
C ARG A 385 -14.56 1.43 -10.80
N ASP A 386 -15.47 2.35 -10.54
CA ASP A 386 -15.98 3.30 -11.53
C ASP A 386 -16.73 2.62 -12.71
N LEU A 387 -17.28 1.43 -12.49
CA LEU A 387 -18.16 0.74 -13.44
C LEU A 387 -19.53 1.41 -13.50
N SER A 388 -20.18 1.37 -14.65
CA SER A 388 -21.63 1.56 -14.77
C SER A 388 -22.38 0.26 -14.48
N GLU A 389 -23.64 0.36 -14.04
CA GLU A 389 -24.50 -0.83 -13.81
C GLU A 389 -24.68 -1.67 -15.09
N GLU A 390 -24.73 -1.03 -16.26
CA GLU A 390 -24.92 -1.70 -17.55
C GLU A 390 -23.71 -2.56 -17.97
N GLN A 391 -22.53 -2.32 -17.40
CA GLN A 391 -21.33 -3.11 -17.66
C GLN A 391 -21.29 -4.42 -16.87
N LEU A 392 -22.06 -4.56 -15.79
CA LEU A 392 -21.99 -5.74 -14.91
C LEU A 392 -22.31 -7.08 -15.62
N PRO A 393 -23.32 -7.19 -16.51
CA PRO A 393 -23.59 -8.44 -17.22
C PRO A 393 -22.48 -8.85 -18.20
N ALA A 394 -21.72 -7.89 -18.74
CA ALA A 394 -20.59 -8.17 -19.62
C ALA A 394 -19.29 -8.46 -18.83
N LEU A 395 -19.18 -7.90 -17.62
CA LEU A 395 -18.07 -8.16 -16.71
C LEU A 395 -18.10 -9.58 -16.12
N TYR A 396 -19.30 -10.08 -15.80
CA TYR A 396 -19.53 -11.43 -15.28
C TYR A 396 -19.31 -12.49 -16.37
#